data_AF-A0A9P8PLM6-F1
#
_entry.id   AF-A0A9P8PLM6-F1
#
_cell.length_a   1.000
_cell.length_b   1.000
_cell.length_c   1.000
_cell.angle_alpha   90.00
_cell.angle_beta   90.00
_cell.angle_gamma   90.00
#
_symmetry.space_group_name_H-M   'P 1'
#
loop_
_entity.id
_entity.type
_entity.pdbx_description
1 polymer ?
#
loop_
_entity_poly.entity_id
_entity_poly.type
_entity_poly.pdbx_seq_one_letter_code
_entity_poly.pdbx_strand_id
1 'polypeptide(L)'
;MGCESTKSTNFVIANRYLYTLQLSYYNNQTISIINNSKSIITKIPDTGALFNDSSSPANSALIEHIKHGCANNMGTTTESFDLLITKKLASLWTVKQTIKGEGGYGYIISVPGLNENGKDEKFKLRTSNCFLHGLFKGFLIEIEHLDDEIHQDDNLERNGLIVKFTNSINKIKSLIDLYKFPEGNLCFNVLNETKLDYLSDLCQQYCDALQF
;
A
#
# COMPACT_ATOMS: atom_id res chain seq x y z
N MET A 1 -35.16 12.91 43.87
CA MET A 1 -34.13 13.69 43.15
C MET A 1 -32.95 12.76 42.89
N GLY A 2 -32.92 12.10 41.74
CA GLY A 2 -31.80 11.26 41.33
C GLY A 2 -31.04 11.98 40.23
N CYS A 3 -29.80 12.37 40.50
CA CYS A 3 -28.86 12.85 39.49
C CYS A 3 -28.37 11.66 38.68
N GLU A 4 -28.83 11.51 37.44
CA GLU A 4 -28.16 10.65 36.46
C GLU A 4 -26.94 11.37 35.90
N SER A 5 -25.77 10.85 36.26
CA SER A 5 -24.48 11.20 35.67
C SER A 5 -24.46 10.76 34.20
N THR A 6 -24.59 11.70 33.27
CA THR A 6 -24.32 11.49 31.85
C THR A 6 -22.87 11.09 31.66
N LYS A 7 -22.63 9.80 31.41
CA LYS A 7 -21.33 9.29 30.92
C LYS A 7 -21.03 9.97 29.59
N SER A 8 -19.98 10.79 29.56
CA SER A 8 -19.40 11.30 28.31
C SER A 8 -18.81 10.12 27.55
N THR A 9 -19.57 9.56 26.62
CA THR A 9 -19.01 8.73 25.55
C THR A 9 -18.06 9.62 24.76
N ASN A 10 -16.76 9.39 24.91
CA ASN A 10 -15.75 9.96 24.03
C ASN A 10 -16.06 9.53 22.60
N PHE A 11 -16.75 10.38 21.84
CA PHE A 11 -16.83 10.25 20.40
C PHE A 11 -15.40 10.49 19.89
N VAL A 12 -14.70 9.39 19.56
CA VAL A 12 -13.51 9.49 18.72
C VAL A 12 -13.97 10.17 17.44
N ILE A 13 -13.54 11.41 17.23
CA ILE A 13 -13.84 12.13 16.00
C ILE A 13 -13.20 11.31 14.89
N ALA A 14 -14.03 10.60 14.10
CA ALA A 14 -13.55 9.77 13.01
C ALA A 14 -12.66 10.63 12.11
N ASN A 15 -11.43 10.18 11.90
CA ASN A 15 -10.45 10.88 11.08
C ASN A 15 -11.02 11.06 9.67
N ARG A 16 -11.42 12.28 9.26
CA ARG A 16 -12.21 12.50 8.03
C ARG A 16 -11.36 12.59 6.76
N TYR A 17 -10.16 12.01 6.78
CA TYR A 17 -9.23 12.07 5.65
C TYR A 17 -9.34 10.82 4.79
N LEU A 18 -9.39 11.07 3.48
CA LEU A 18 -9.19 10.08 2.44
C LEU A 18 -7.76 10.23 1.94
N TYR A 19 -6.97 9.19 2.12
CA TYR A 19 -5.63 9.11 1.56
C TYR A 19 -5.69 8.29 0.28
N THR A 20 -5.00 8.75 -0.75
CA THR A 20 -4.82 8.00 -1.99
C THR A 20 -3.33 7.85 -2.29
N LEU A 21 -2.93 6.65 -2.68
CA LEU A 21 -1.57 6.28 -3.01
C LEU A 21 -1.54 5.69 -4.42
N GLN A 22 -0.71 6.27 -5.26
CA GLN A 22 -0.39 5.74 -6.58
C GLN A 22 1.11 5.44 -6.64
N LEU A 23 1.44 4.18 -6.92
CA LEU A 23 2.81 3.71 -7.01
C LEU A 23 3.16 3.49 -8.48
N SER A 24 4.28 4.05 -8.93
CA SER A 24 4.68 4.00 -10.34
C SER A 24 4.94 2.58 -10.85
N TYR A 25 5.30 1.65 -9.97
CA TYR A 25 5.55 0.25 -10.30
C TYR A 25 4.28 -0.63 -10.27
N TYR A 26 3.13 -0.08 -9.87
CA TYR A 26 1.83 -0.73 -10.02
C TYR A 26 1.04 -0.04 -11.12
N ASN A 27 0.94 -0.70 -12.28
CA ASN A 27 0.32 -0.11 -13.46
C ASN A 27 -1.15 0.27 -13.21
N ASN A 28 -1.41 1.57 -13.28
CA ASN A 28 -2.72 2.19 -13.22
C ASN A 28 -3.57 1.81 -12.00
N GLN A 29 -2.93 1.53 -10.86
CA GLN A 29 -3.63 1.23 -9.61
C GLN A 29 -3.56 2.43 -8.66
N THR A 30 -4.70 2.75 -8.06
CA THR A 30 -4.79 3.72 -6.97
C THR A 30 -5.36 3.01 -5.74
N ILE A 31 -4.60 3.03 -4.66
CA ILE A 31 -5.00 2.48 -3.36
C ILE A 31 -5.54 3.65 -2.55
N SER A 32 -6.73 3.50 -1.97
CA SER A 32 -7.38 4.55 -1.19
C SER A 32 -7.73 4.04 0.20
N ILE A 33 -7.36 4.79 1.24
CA ILE A 33 -7.67 4.46 2.64
C ILE A 33 -8.50 5.57 3.26
N ILE A 34 -9.55 5.16 3.98
CA ILE A 34 -10.39 6.06 4.77
C ILE A 34 -10.38 5.65 6.24
N ASN A 35 -10.19 6.65 7.11
CA ASN A 35 -10.19 6.51 8.57
C ASN A 35 -9.25 5.41 9.10
N ASN A 36 -8.17 5.08 8.39
CA ASN A 36 -7.22 4.00 8.74
C ASN A 36 -7.93 2.68 9.08
N SER A 37 -9.05 2.38 8.42
CA SER A 37 -9.88 1.21 8.75
C SER A 37 -10.36 0.44 7.53
N LYS A 38 -10.50 1.12 6.38
CA LYS A 38 -10.96 0.53 5.14
C LYS A 38 -10.10 1.01 4.00
N SER A 39 -9.78 0.08 3.12
CA SER A 39 -9.07 0.31 1.88
C SER A 39 -9.90 -0.08 0.68
N ILE A 40 -9.70 0.63 -0.43
CA ILE A 40 -10.27 0.32 -1.74
C ILE A 40 -9.13 0.41 -2.75
N ILE A 41 -9.00 -0.63 -3.57
CA ILE A 41 -8.05 -0.64 -4.68
C ILE A 41 -8.86 -0.43 -5.95
N THR A 42 -8.51 0.60 -6.70
CA THR A 42 -9.09 0.90 -8.00
C THR A 42 -8.01 0.71 -9.06
N LYS A 43 -8.41 0.22 -10.24
CA LYS A 43 -7.50 0.00 -11.36
C LYS A 43 -8.13 0.52 -12.64
N ILE A 44 -7.37 1.28 -13.41
CA ILE A 44 -7.77 1.59 -14.79
C ILE A 44 -7.39 0.37 -15.65
N PRO A 45 -8.36 -0.29 -16.29
CA PRO A 45 -8.09 -1.49 -17.06
C PRO A 45 -7.32 -1.16 -18.34
N ASP A 46 -6.27 -1.93 -18.61
CA ASP A 46 -5.55 -1.88 -19.89
C ASP A 46 -6.21 -2.83 -20.89
N THR A 47 -7.20 -2.33 -21.62
CA THR A 47 -7.98 -3.14 -22.56
C THR A 47 -7.15 -3.66 -23.74
N GLY A 48 -5.97 -3.08 -24.00
CA GLY A 48 -5.08 -3.53 -25.08
C GLY A 48 -4.45 -4.89 -24.80
N ALA A 49 -4.16 -5.20 -23.54
CA ALA A 49 -3.59 -6.49 -23.11
C ALA A 49 -4.65 -7.52 -22.67
N LEU A 50 -5.87 -7.07 -22.34
CA LEU A 50 -6.94 -7.87 -21.75
C LEU A 50 -7.38 -9.09 -22.58
N PHE A 51 -7.38 -8.97 -23.91
CA PHE A 51 -7.79 -10.05 -24.81
C PHE A 51 -6.65 -11.01 -25.20
N ASN A 52 -5.40 -10.64 -24.89
CA ASN A 52 -4.23 -11.47 -25.17
C ASN A 52 -3.89 -12.43 -24.03
N ASP A 53 -4.29 -12.10 -22.79
CA ASP A 53 -4.08 -12.93 -21.61
C ASP A 53 -5.38 -13.12 -20.81
N SER A 54 -6.29 -13.91 -21.37
CA SER A 54 -7.54 -14.33 -20.73
C SER A 54 -7.33 -15.39 -19.63
N SER A 55 -6.09 -15.83 -19.42
CA SER A 55 -5.76 -16.90 -18.47
C SER A 55 -5.68 -16.42 -17.02
N SER A 56 -5.51 -15.11 -16.79
CA SER A 56 -5.48 -14.56 -15.42
C SER A 56 -6.90 -14.44 -14.84
N PRO A 57 -7.15 -14.88 -13.59
CA PRO A 57 -8.45 -14.78 -12.93
C PRO A 57 -8.99 -13.35 -12.83
N ALA A 58 -8.11 -12.35 -12.71
CA ALA A 58 -8.49 -10.95 -12.66
C ALA A 58 -8.98 -10.44 -14.03
N ASN A 59 -8.35 -10.87 -15.12
CA ASN A 59 -8.76 -10.51 -16.47
C ASN A 59 -10.07 -11.22 -16.84
N SER A 60 -10.27 -12.48 -16.43
CA SER A 60 -11.50 -13.21 -16.73
C SER A 60 -12.74 -12.57 -16.07
N ALA A 61 -12.64 -12.17 -14.79
CA ALA A 61 -13.72 -11.46 -14.09
C ALA A 61 -14.02 -10.10 -14.75
N LEU A 62 -12.99 -9.37 -15.17
CA LEU A 62 -13.18 -8.09 -15.86
C LEU A 62 -13.82 -8.29 -17.25
N ILE A 63 -13.40 -9.31 -18.01
CA ILE A 63 -14.02 -9.68 -19.29
C ILE A 63 -15.51 -10.00 -19.09
N GLU A 64 -15.86 -10.69 -18.00
CA GLU A 64 -17.25 -10.98 -17.66
C GLU A 64 -18.04 -9.69 -17.36
N HIS A 65 -17.50 -8.79 -16.55
CA HIS A 65 -18.12 -7.49 -16.29
C HIS A 65 -18.33 -6.66 -17.56
N ILE A 66 -17.38 -6.71 -18.50
CA ILE A 66 -17.51 -6.06 -19.82
C ILE A 66 -18.61 -6.71 -20.64
N LYS A 67 -18.66 -8.06 -20.70
CA LYS A 67 -19.71 -8.80 -21.44
C LYS A 67 -21.11 -8.50 -20.92
N HIS A 68 -21.25 -8.32 -19.61
CA HIS A 68 -22.52 -7.94 -18.97
C HIS A 68 -22.83 -6.44 -19.04
N GLY A 69 -21.96 -5.62 -19.65
CA GLY A 69 -22.16 -4.17 -19.78
C GLY A 69 -21.97 -3.39 -18.47
N CYS A 70 -21.37 -3.98 -17.44
CA CYS A 70 -21.06 -3.31 -16.18
C CYS A 70 -19.81 -2.41 -16.28
N ALA A 71 -18.92 -2.69 -17.25
CA ALA A 71 -17.72 -1.92 -17.51
C ALA A 71 -17.60 -1.59 -19.00
N ASN A 72 -17.15 -0.37 -19.30
CA ASN A 72 -16.95 0.05 -20.69
C ASN A 72 -15.63 -0.51 -21.22
N ASN A 73 -15.66 -1.16 -22.39
CA ASN A 73 -14.50 -1.73 -23.08
C ASN A 73 -13.67 -0.69 -23.86
N MET A 74 -13.77 0.60 -23.51
CA MET A 74 -13.02 1.62 -24.24
C MET A 74 -11.67 1.79 -23.56
N GLY A 75 -10.62 1.27 -24.20
CA GLY A 75 -9.20 1.48 -23.83
C GLY A 75 -8.71 2.92 -23.85
N THR A 76 -9.64 3.87 -23.79
CA THR A 76 -9.43 5.31 -23.77
C THR A 76 -9.85 5.91 -22.44
N THR A 77 -10.46 5.14 -21.52
CA THR A 77 -10.76 5.63 -20.17
C THR A 77 -9.46 5.79 -19.40
N THR A 78 -9.04 7.04 -19.25
CA THR A 78 -7.87 7.46 -18.46
C THR A 78 -8.28 8.05 -17.11
N GLU A 79 -9.55 7.87 -16.73
CA GLU A 79 -10.08 8.45 -15.50
C GLU A 79 -9.61 7.63 -14.29
N SER A 80 -8.57 8.12 -13.63
CA SER A 80 -8.15 7.61 -12.33
C SER A 80 -9.17 7.96 -11.25
N PHE A 81 -9.15 7.20 -10.16
CA PHE A 81 -10.00 7.49 -9.01
C PHE A 81 -9.74 8.89 -8.42
N ASP A 82 -8.49 9.34 -8.43
CA ASP A 82 -8.14 10.71 -8.04
C ASP A 82 -8.79 11.77 -8.94
N LEU A 83 -8.84 11.50 -10.26
CA LEU A 83 -9.50 12.38 -11.21
C LEU A 83 -11.01 12.42 -10.98
N LEU A 84 -11.62 11.27 -10.70
CA LEU A 84 -13.04 11.16 -10.35
C LEU A 84 -13.35 11.97 -9.09
N ILE A 85 -12.54 11.84 -8.03
CA ILE A 85 -12.73 12.58 -6.78
C ILE A 85 -12.64 14.08 -7.04
N THR A 86 -11.58 14.52 -7.71
CA THR A 86 -11.29 15.94 -7.93
C THR A 86 -12.24 16.62 -8.90
N LYS A 87 -12.77 15.91 -9.90
CA LYS A 87 -13.67 16.51 -10.92
C LYS A 87 -15.15 16.30 -10.64
N LYS A 88 -15.54 15.14 -10.09
CA LYS A 88 -16.95 14.75 -9.94
C LYS A 88 -17.42 14.78 -8.49
N LEU A 89 -16.53 14.56 -7.52
CA LEU A 89 -16.85 14.54 -6.09
C LEU A 89 -16.23 15.72 -5.33
N ALA A 90 -15.86 16.80 -6.03
CA ALA A 90 -15.23 17.98 -5.45
C ALA A 90 -16.08 18.69 -4.37
N SER A 91 -17.41 18.52 -4.44
CA SER A 91 -18.33 19.04 -3.42
C SER A 91 -18.28 18.27 -2.10
N LEU A 92 -17.77 17.03 -2.11
CA LEU A 92 -17.64 16.16 -0.94
C LEU A 92 -16.22 16.10 -0.41
N TRP A 93 -15.24 16.18 -1.32
CA TRP A 93 -13.83 16.02 -1.01
C TRP A 93 -13.02 17.19 -1.58
N THR A 94 -12.14 17.74 -0.75
CA THR A 94 -11.18 18.76 -1.16
C THR A 94 -9.78 18.22 -0.96
N VAL A 95 -8.95 18.28 -2.01
CA VAL A 95 -7.55 17.89 -1.93
C VAL A 95 -6.82 18.89 -1.04
N LYS A 96 -6.29 18.42 0.09
CA LYS A 96 -5.51 19.25 1.02
C LYS A 96 -4.04 19.30 0.67
N GLN A 97 -3.46 18.16 0.27
CA GLN A 97 -2.03 18.01 0.05
C GLN A 97 -1.78 17.01 -1.08
N THR A 98 -0.67 17.18 -1.78
CA THR A 98 -0.18 16.23 -2.78
C THR A 98 1.31 16.10 -2.64
N ILE A 99 1.76 14.92 -2.22
CA ILE A 99 3.17 14.56 -2.10
C ILE A 99 3.55 13.75 -3.33
N LYS A 100 4.64 14.14 -4.00
CA LYS A 100 5.16 13.44 -5.17
C LYS A 100 6.54 12.88 -4.88
N GLY A 101 6.73 11.59 -5.17
CA GLY A 101 8.04 10.97 -5.20
C GLY A 101 8.66 11.16 -6.58
N GLU A 102 9.84 11.78 -6.64
CA GLU A 102 10.58 11.99 -7.90
C GLU A 102 12.00 11.42 -7.81
N GLY A 103 12.54 11.00 -8.96
CA GLY A 103 13.90 10.48 -9.08
C GLY A 103 14.16 9.19 -8.28
N GLY A 104 13.16 8.32 -8.18
CA GLY A 104 13.27 7.10 -7.40
C GLY A 104 13.98 5.94 -8.13
N TYR A 105 14.65 5.09 -7.36
CA TYR A 105 15.36 3.91 -7.87
C TYR A 105 15.00 2.66 -7.06
N GLY A 106 14.97 1.52 -7.73
CA GLY A 106 14.77 0.21 -7.10
C GLY A 106 16.06 -0.62 -7.15
N TYR A 107 16.42 -1.22 -6.03
CA TYR A 107 17.58 -2.08 -5.86
C TYR A 107 17.16 -3.42 -5.29
N ILE A 108 17.85 -4.48 -5.67
CA ILE A 108 17.75 -5.79 -5.03
C ILE A 108 19.13 -6.08 -4.45
N ILE A 109 19.19 -6.30 -3.14
CA ILE A 109 20.43 -6.62 -2.43
C ILE A 109 20.33 -8.01 -1.82
N SER A 110 21.42 -8.77 -1.90
CA SER A 110 21.58 -10.02 -1.20
C SER A 110 22.53 -9.79 -0.04
N VAL A 111 22.09 -10.08 1.18
CA VAL A 111 22.87 -9.85 2.40
C VAL A 111 23.23 -11.20 3.02
N PRO A 112 24.52 -11.56 3.01
CA PRO A 112 24.98 -12.80 3.62
C PRO A 112 24.95 -12.69 5.16
N GLY A 113 24.58 -13.78 5.82
CA GLY A 113 24.77 -13.93 7.28
C GLY A 113 23.70 -13.33 8.19
N LEU A 114 22.54 -12.93 7.66
CA LEU A 114 21.37 -12.55 8.49
C LEU A 114 20.61 -13.76 9.05
N ASN A 115 20.84 -14.95 8.50
CA ASN A 115 20.29 -16.22 8.98
C ASN A 115 21.35 -17.09 9.66
N GLU A 116 20.95 -17.80 10.71
CA GLU A 116 21.76 -18.84 11.37
C GLU A 116 22.13 -19.99 10.41
N ASN A 117 21.38 -20.16 9.31
CA ASN A 117 21.56 -21.23 8.33
C ASN A 117 22.54 -20.89 7.18
N GLY A 118 23.14 -19.69 7.17
CA GLY A 118 24.13 -19.29 6.16
C GLY A 118 23.56 -19.06 4.74
N LYS A 119 22.24 -19.03 4.56
CA LYS A 119 21.60 -18.60 3.31
C LYS A 119 21.60 -17.06 3.21
N ASP A 120 21.86 -16.56 2.02
CA ASP A 120 21.77 -15.13 1.70
C ASP A 120 20.31 -14.68 1.72
N GLU A 121 20.05 -13.57 2.40
CA GLU A 121 18.73 -12.95 2.46
C GLU A 121 18.58 -11.88 1.39
N LYS A 122 17.46 -11.88 0.67
CA LYS A 122 17.21 -10.92 -0.39
C LYS A 122 16.29 -9.81 0.09
N PHE A 123 16.69 -8.58 -0.14
CA PHE A 123 15.88 -7.41 0.13
C PHE A 123 15.70 -6.59 -1.13
N LYS A 124 14.51 -6.02 -1.30
CA LYS A 124 14.20 -5.05 -2.33
C LYS A 124 14.05 -3.69 -1.67
N LEU A 125 14.90 -2.76 -2.08
CA LEU A 125 14.91 -1.38 -1.59
C LEU A 125 14.40 -0.48 -2.70
N ARG A 126 13.44 0.38 -2.40
CA ARG A 126 13.03 1.46 -3.31
C ARG A 126 13.24 2.78 -2.62
N THR A 127 13.89 3.72 -3.29
CA THR A 127 14.17 5.05 -2.76
C THR A 127 13.47 6.10 -3.59
N SER A 128 13.09 7.23 -2.98
CA SER A 128 12.53 8.37 -3.71
C SER A 128 12.67 9.68 -2.91
N ASN A 129 12.85 10.79 -3.61
CA ASN A 129 12.77 12.12 -2.99
C ASN A 129 11.31 12.57 -2.95
N CYS A 130 10.81 12.91 -1.75
CA CYS A 130 9.44 13.36 -1.56
C CYS A 130 9.35 14.89 -1.62
N PHE A 131 8.50 15.40 -2.50
CA PHE A 131 8.22 16.82 -2.68
C PHE A 131 6.77 17.13 -2.33
N LEU A 132 6.56 18.17 -1.52
CA LEU A 132 5.23 18.75 -1.26
C LEU A 132 5.18 20.13 -1.90
N HIS A 133 4.31 20.32 -2.90
CA HIS A 133 4.19 21.56 -3.66
C HIS A 133 5.53 22.09 -4.23
N GLY A 134 6.39 21.17 -4.68
CA GLY A 134 7.70 21.49 -5.26
C GLY A 134 8.83 21.71 -4.24
N LEU A 135 8.52 21.71 -2.94
CA LEU A 135 9.53 21.79 -1.89
C LEU A 135 9.92 20.39 -1.42
N PHE A 136 11.22 20.12 -1.34
CA PHE A 136 11.75 18.88 -0.79
C PHE A 136 11.34 18.74 0.67
N LYS A 137 10.74 17.59 1.03
CA LYS A 137 10.29 17.27 2.40
C LYS A 137 11.11 16.18 3.05
N GLY A 138 11.60 15.22 2.28
CA GLY A 138 12.38 14.12 2.83
C GLY A 138 12.75 13.07 1.81
N PHE A 139 13.56 12.14 2.27
CA PHE A 139 13.98 10.97 1.52
C PHE A 139 13.19 9.75 2.02
N LEU A 140 12.45 9.12 1.11
CA LEU A 140 11.65 7.94 1.41
C LEU A 140 12.42 6.69 1.01
N ILE A 141 12.42 5.70 1.90
CA ILE A 141 12.98 4.39 1.67
C ILE A 141 11.90 3.36 1.97
N GLU A 142 11.54 2.58 0.96
CA GLU A 142 10.70 1.40 1.07
C GLU A 142 11.62 0.17 1.11
N ILE A 143 11.41 -0.71 2.08
CA ILE A 143 12.19 -1.93 2.25
C ILE A 143 11.22 -3.11 2.26
N GLU A 144 11.42 -4.04 1.34
CA GLU A 144 10.64 -5.26 1.18
C GLU A 144 11.58 -6.46 1.32
N HIS A 145 11.25 -7.38 2.22
CA HIS A 145 11.99 -8.63 2.39
C HIS A 145 11.45 -9.68 1.42
N LEU A 146 12.33 -10.22 0.57
CA LEU A 146 11.98 -11.21 -0.43
C LEU A 146 12.24 -12.61 0.14
N ASP A 147 11.20 -13.25 0.64
CA ASP A 147 11.27 -14.62 1.11
C ASP A 147 11.29 -15.57 -0.11
N ASP A 148 12.42 -16.24 -0.34
CA ASP A 148 12.59 -17.18 -1.47
C ASP A 148 11.76 -18.48 -1.26
N GLU A 149 11.15 -18.69 -0.08
CA GLU A 149 10.32 -19.87 0.23
C GLU A 149 8.85 -19.69 -0.18
N ILE A 150 8.60 -19.23 -1.42
CA ILE A 150 7.29 -19.29 -2.06
C ILE A 150 7.09 -20.71 -2.61
N HIS A 151 6.95 -21.68 -1.71
CA HIS A 151 6.01 -22.76 -1.98
C HIS A 151 4.64 -22.23 -1.56
N GLN A 152 3.78 -22.01 -2.55
CA GLN A 152 2.33 -21.81 -2.40
C GLN A 152 1.75 -23.03 -1.68
N ASP A 153 1.88 -23.07 -0.36
CA ASP A 153 0.94 -23.81 0.46
C ASP A 153 -0.20 -22.85 0.72
N ASP A 154 -1.21 -22.88 -0.15
CA ASP A 154 -2.47 -22.13 -0.02
C ASP A 154 -3.25 -22.48 1.28
N ASN A 155 -2.69 -23.38 2.11
CA ASN A 155 -3.18 -23.79 3.42
C ASN A 155 -2.34 -23.27 4.61
N LEU A 156 -1.45 -22.29 4.43
CA LEU A 156 -0.82 -21.63 5.57
C LEU A 156 -1.90 -20.98 6.44
N GLU A 157 -2.18 -21.61 7.58
CA GLU A 157 -3.11 -21.10 8.57
C GLU A 157 -2.77 -19.64 8.89
N ARG A 158 -3.78 -18.82 9.19
CA ARG A 158 -3.66 -17.38 9.49
C ARG A 158 -2.50 -17.02 10.43
N ASN A 159 -2.17 -17.90 11.37
CA ASN A 159 -1.05 -17.75 12.29
C ASN A 159 0.31 -17.78 11.57
N GLY A 160 0.48 -18.61 10.54
CA GLY A 160 1.69 -18.70 9.74
C GLY A 160 2.02 -17.41 8.98
N LEU A 161 1.01 -16.72 8.45
CA LEU A 161 1.22 -15.42 7.77
C LEU A 161 1.71 -14.34 8.75
N ILE A 162 1.14 -14.28 9.95
CA ILE A 162 1.56 -13.33 10.99
C ILE A 162 3.00 -13.62 11.44
N VAL A 163 3.37 -14.89 11.60
CA VAL A 163 4.75 -15.28 11.94
C VAL A 163 5.72 -14.89 10.81
N LYS A 164 5.38 -15.17 9.55
CA LYS A 164 6.22 -14.76 8.39
C LYS A 164 6.41 -13.24 8.32
N PHE A 165 5.34 -12.49 8.55
CA PHE A 165 5.39 -11.03 8.60
C PHE A 165 6.30 -10.52 9.73
N THR A 166 6.15 -11.08 10.94
CA THR A 166 6.98 -10.74 12.10
C THR A 166 8.45 -11.04 11.86
N ASN A 167 8.76 -12.21 11.27
CA ASN A 167 10.12 -12.59 10.92
C ASN A 167 10.72 -11.64 9.86
N SER A 168 9.93 -11.26 8.86
CA SER A 168 10.35 -10.30 7.84
C SER A 168 10.69 -8.94 8.44
N ILE A 169 9.88 -8.44 9.39
CA ILE A 169 10.17 -7.19 10.10
C ILE A 169 11.47 -7.30 10.90
N ASN A 170 11.69 -8.41 11.61
CA ASN A 170 12.91 -8.59 12.40
C ASN A 170 14.16 -8.60 11.50
N LYS A 171 14.10 -9.26 10.34
CA LYS A 171 15.18 -9.23 9.35
C LYS A 171 15.44 -7.81 8.82
N ILE A 172 14.39 -7.03 8.55
CA ILE A 172 14.52 -5.63 8.12
C ILE A 172 15.16 -4.78 9.22
N LYS A 173 14.80 -4.98 10.50
CA LYS A 173 15.44 -4.28 11.62
C LYS A 173 16.93 -4.61 11.71
N SER A 174 17.29 -5.89 11.61
CA SER A 174 18.68 -6.31 11.60
C SER A 174 19.47 -5.73 10.41
N LEU A 175 18.84 -5.58 9.24
CA LEU A 175 19.42 -4.91 8.08
C LEU A 175 19.72 -3.42 8.37
N ILE A 176 18.73 -2.73 8.93
CA ILE A 176 18.83 -1.31 9.33
C ILE A 176 19.96 -1.12 10.33
N ASP A 177 20.08 -2.00 11.31
CA ASP A 177 21.13 -1.97 12.34
C ASP A 177 22.52 -2.25 11.74
N LEU A 178 22.62 -3.23 10.84
CA LEU A 178 23.88 -3.63 10.20
C LEU A 178 24.47 -2.48 9.35
N TYR A 179 23.63 -1.84 8.54
CA TYR A 179 24.04 -0.76 7.64
C TYR A 179 23.89 0.64 8.24
N LYS A 180 23.42 0.74 9.49
CA LYS A 180 23.21 1.99 10.23
C LYS A 180 22.40 3.02 9.46
N PHE A 181 21.23 2.60 9.01
CA PHE A 181 20.29 3.52 8.35
C PHE A 181 19.89 4.63 9.34
N PRO A 182 19.66 5.87 8.88
CA PRO A 182 19.19 6.94 9.76
C PRO A 182 17.84 6.57 10.40
N GLU A 183 17.67 6.87 11.70
CA GLU A 183 16.47 6.58 12.50
C GLU A 183 15.23 7.42 12.13
N GLY A 184 14.97 7.64 10.84
CA GLY A 184 13.75 8.31 10.38
C GLY A 184 12.47 7.61 10.86
N ASN A 185 11.30 8.14 10.45
CA ASN A 185 10.02 7.53 10.80
C ASN A 185 9.87 6.15 10.12
N LEU A 186 10.21 5.10 10.87
CA LEU A 186 10.12 3.72 10.43
C LEU A 186 8.73 3.16 10.76
N CYS A 187 7.96 2.81 9.73
CA CYS A 187 6.58 2.37 9.86
C CYS A 187 6.42 0.92 9.40
N PHE A 188 5.91 0.06 10.29
CA PHE A 188 5.54 -1.34 10.00
C PHE A 188 4.07 -1.63 10.29
N ASN A 189 3.26 -0.58 10.44
CA ASN A 189 1.86 -0.70 10.82
C ASN A 189 1.09 -1.50 9.75
N VAL A 190 0.08 -2.24 10.22
CA VAL A 190 -0.86 -2.95 9.37
C VAL A 190 -2.23 -2.32 9.53
N LEU A 191 -3.00 -2.27 8.46
CA LEU A 191 -4.35 -1.72 8.47
C LEU A 191 -5.29 -2.60 9.32
N ASN A 192 -5.08 -3.92 9.24
CA ASN A 192 -5.86 -4.87 10.01
C ASN A 192 -5.02 -6.10 10.41
N GLU A 193 -4.74 -6.21 11.71
CA GLU A 193 -4.03 -7.36 12.30
C GLU A 193 -4.73 -8.71 12.03
N THR A 194 -6.05 -8.68 11.79
CA THR A 194 -6.84 -9.87 11.52
C THR A 194 -6.81 -10.33 10.07
N LYS A 195 -6.53 -9.42 9.13
CA LYS A 195 -6.51 -9.70 7.71
C LYS A 195 -5.42 -8.85 7.08
N LEU A 196 -4.25 -9.45 6.91
CA LEU A 196 -3.13 -8.84 6.23
C LEU A 196 -3.47 -8.69 4.74
N ASP A 197 -3.29 -7.49 4.21
CA ASP A 197 -3.46 -7.20 2.80
C ASP A 197 -2.33 -6.26 2.37
N TYR A 198 -1.40 -6.81 1.59
CA TYR A 198 -0.14 -6.16 1.25
C TYR A 198 -0.31 -4.72 0.75
N LEU A 199 -1.22 -4.48 -0.20
CA LEU A 199 -1.39 -3.15 -0.80
C LEU A 199 -2.00 -2.15 0.18
N SER A 200 -2.93 -2.62 1.00
CA SER A 200 -3.60 -1.82 2.01
C SER A 200 -2.65 -1.47 3.17
N ASP A 201 -1.88 -2.44 3.63
CA ASP A 201 -0.88 -2.27 4.67
C ASP A 201 0.24 -1.33 4.20
N LEU A 202 0.71 -1.49 2.96
CA LEU A 202 1.68 -0.59 2.35
C LEU A 202 1.16 0.85 2.29
N CYS A 203 -0.08 1.04 1.84
CA CYS A 203 -0.67 2.38 1.78
C CYS A 203 -0.80 3.00 3.19
N GLN A 204 -1.15 2.21 4.21
CA GLN A 204 -1.19 2.68 5.59
C GLN A 204 0.21 3.11 6.07
N GLN A 205 1.25 2.31 5.78
CA GLN A 205 2.63 2.64 6.14
C GLN A 205 3.12 3.93 5.48
N TYR A 206 2.78 4.15 4.21
CA TYR A 206 3.07 5.41 3.51
C TYR A 206 2.34 6.60 4.16
N CYS A 207 1.07 6.42 4.55
CA CYS A 207 0.31 7.47 5.22
C CYS A 207 0.90 7.84 6.58
N ASP A 208 1.43 6.88 7.32
CA ASP A 208 2.05 7.11 8.62
C ASP A 208 3.44 7.74 8.47
N ALA A 209 4.24 7.29 7.49
CA ALA A 209 5.58 7.80 7.25
C ALA A 209 5.60 9.24 6.72
N LEU A 210 4.56 9.65 5.97
CA LEU A 210 4.47 10.94 5.28
C LEU A 210 3.57 11.97 6.01
N GLN A 211 3.25 11.74 7.28
CA GLN A 211 2.58 12.74 8.12
C GLN A 211 3.57 13.86 8.49
N PHE A 212 3.52 14.97 7.75
CA PHE A 212 4.32 16.20 7.97
C PHE A 212 3.47 17.39 8.42
#